data_AF-A0A0D2N9C2-F1
#
_entry.id   AF-A0A0D2N9C2-F1
#
_cell.length_a   1.000
_cell.length_b   1.000
_cell.length_c   1.000
_cell.angle_alpha   90.00
_cell.angle_beta   90.00
_cell.angle_gamma   90.00
#
_symmetry.space_group_name_H-M   'P 1'
#
loop_
_entity.id
_entity.type
_entity.pdbx_description
1 polymer ?
#
loop_
_entity_poly.entity_id
_entity_poly.type
_entity_poly.pdbx_seq_one_letter_code
_entity_poly.pdbx_strand_id
1 'polypeptide(L)'
;MLQMASLVPTTRGRDKFRAKSIAESKAFYSDPDAATDSLWVAANYAWQTTVFLRNVTGARIAAVANLYGSEFTPTMQQAAQNGEVVEIDLTSLQGFQPTSGLWSPAGHALLRVASNTKGRMDFEGLLIRLSNAPAAPAAAAVFSPQKSASAWVLACAIMRQAISQWSTWIGHVYHQHTTTAAVSFALYGTIEPGVPIGQATTFNRLMADFFLDPSYREQFASALFADGVTDFWSLLPGQQLEATGLDGRVFQGKKREPFGAYPVVTFQRQMRASIDTFTAKVVGRYYATDADVAGDSQVQAWLAAMIDPLGGNLGKINPNNTLSSRAELARLWGDLIQLVLIHGVSHLQDYGARFGVPSSAPAALGSSVLPDPSKSYTTQELMDYAPWTVNSAGKYAFMTAFIGSQPFTQFVPSKGGPTGRPAWDAESPFGRGDAKSRAASSALVTFRKGLTNFLKGFPQDDIIRVLSTNWGQPTRLPRVIDM
;
A
#
# COMPACT_ATOMS: atom_id res chain seq x y z
N MET A 1 8.26 -4.19 -29.96
CA MET A 1 9.32 -4.21 -28.91
C MET A 1 10.40 -3.14 -29.06
N LEU A 2 10.64 -2.52 -30.22
CA LEU A 2 11.74 -1.54 -30.41
C LEU A 2 11.38 -0.05 -30.20
N GLN A 3 10.13 0.31 -29.84
CA GLN A 3 9.72 1.71 -29.66
C GLN A 3 9.58 2.17 -28.19
N MET A 4 9.83 1.31 -27.20
CA MET A 4 9.80 1.71 -25.77
C MET A 4 11.16 2.17 -25.21
N ALA A 5 12.20 2.25 -26.05
CA ALA A 5 13.56 2.60 -25.62
C ALA A 5 13.79 4.11 -25.37
N SER A 6 12.86 4.99 -25.74
CA SER A 6 13.04 6.46 -25.70
C SER A 6 12.50 7.15 -24.44
N LEU A 7 11.80 6.44 -23.55
CA LEU A 7 11.20 7.03 -22.33
C LEU A 7 11.99 6.72 -21.04
N VAL A 8 13.18 6.13 -21.16
CA VAL A 8 14.03 5.79 -20.01
C VAL A 8 15.03 6.92 -19.74
N PRO A 9 15.29 7.31 -18.47
CA PRO A 9 16.36 8.23 -18.14
C PRO A 9 17.67 7.86 -18.84
N THR A 10 18.48 8.89 -19.12
CA THR A 10 19.76 8.82 -19.84
C THR A 10 20.56 7.53 -19.55
N THR A 11 21.26 6.99 -20.55
CA THR A 11 22.09 5.77 -20.46
C THR A 11 22.86 5.62 -19.14
N ARG A 12 23.38 6.73 -18.60
CA ARG A 12 24.12 6.79 -17.32
C ARG A 12 23.29 6.42 -16.08
N GLY A 13 21.99 6.72 -16.05
CA GLY A 13 21.10 6.34 -14.95
C GLY A 13 20.78 4.85 -14.94
N ARG A 14 20.60 4.26 -16.13
CA ARG A 14 20.35 2.82 -16.32
C ARG A 14 21.50 1.96 -15.82
N ASP A 15 22.74 2.32 -16.18
CA ASP A 15 23.91 1.51 -15.81
C ASP A 15 24.15 1.52 -14.30
N LYS A 16 23.98 2.68 -13.65
CA LYS A 16 24.08 2.79 -12.18
C LYS A 16 23.00 1.97 -11.47
N PHE A 17 21.76 2.06 -11.93
CA PHE A 17 20.66 1.29 -11.37
C PHE A 17 20.89 -0.22 -11.56
N ARG A 18 21.28 -0.65 -12.76
CA ARG A 18 21.59 -2.05 -13.05
C ARG A 18 22.72 -2.58 -12.17
N ALA A 19 23.84 -1.86 -12.06
CA ALA A 19 24.97 -2.27 -11.23
C ALA A 19 24.57 -2.39 -9.75
N LYS A 20 23.78 -1.43 -9.26
CA LYS A 20 23.24 -1.47 -7.90
C LYS A 20 22.31 -2.67 -7.67
N SER A 21 21.34 -2.91 -8.56
CA SER A 21 20.41 -4.04 -8.45
C SER A 21 21.12 -5.39 -8.49
N ILE A 22 22.19 -5.52 -9.30
CA ILE A 22 23.03 -6.73 -9.32
C ILE A 22 23.76 -6.90 -7.97
N ALA A 23 24.38 -5.83 -7.46
CA ALA A 23 25.09 -5.88 -6.18
C ALA A 23 24.15 -6.21 -5.01
N GLU A 24 22.96 -5.61 -4.96
CA GLU A 24 21.93 -5.89 -3.95
C GLU A 24 21.42 -7.33 -4.05
N SER A 25 21.17 -7.82 -5.28
CA SER A 25 20.72 -9.21 -5.46
C SER A 25 21.81 -10.20 -5.06
N LYS A 26 23.08 -9.92 -5.40
CA LYS A 26 24.21 -10.76 -4.99
C LYS A 26 24.32 -10.80 -3.47
N ALA A 27 24.31 -9.64 -2.81
CA ALA A 27 24.37 -9.55 -1.35
C ALA A 27 23.22 -10.33 -0.70
N PHE A 28 21.98 -10.14 -1.18
CA PHE A 28 20.80 -10.83 -0.69
C PHE A 28 20.95 -12.37 -0.67
N TYR A 29 21.46 -12.96 -1.75
CA TYR A 29 21.60 -14.43 -1.84
C TYR A 29 22.85 -14.98 -1.15
N SER A 30 23.77 -14.12 -0.69
CA SER A 30 25.04 -14.55 -0.07
C SER A 30 25.17 -14.21 1.41
N ASP A 31 24.34 -13.32 1.93
CA ASP A 31 24.47 -12.76 3.28
C ASP A 31 23.11 -12.74 3.99
N PRO A 32 22.93 -13.48 5.11
CA PRO A 32 21.68 -13.51 5.86
C PRO A 32 21.28 -12.14 6.43
N ASP A 33 22.22 -11.27 6.77
CA ASP A 33 21.93 -9.93 7.29
C ASP A 33 21.38 -9.03 6.17
N ALA A 34 21.99 -9.10 4.98
CA ALA A 34 21.47 -8.45 3.79
C ALA A 34 20.08 -8.97 3.39
N ALA A 35 19.82 -10.27 3.60
CA ALA A 35 18.51 -10.86 3.39
C ALA A 35 17.47 -10.32 4.37
N THR A 36 17.81 -10.20 5.66
CA THR A 36 16.97 -9.57 6.68
C THR A 36 16.69 -8.10 6.37
N ASP A 37 17.72 -7.33 6.02
CA ASP A 37 17.61 -5.93 5.61
C ASP A 37 16.64 -5.72 4.45
N SER A 38 16.58 -6.68 3.52
CA SER A 38 15.67 -6.61 2.39
C SER A 38 14.19 -6.72 2.80
N LEU A 39 13.87 -7.30 3.96
CA LEU A 39 12.51 -7.33 4.50
C LEU A 39 12.06 -5.94 4.94
N TRP A 40 12.96 -5.16 5.55
CA TRP A 40 12.70 -3.75 5.82
C TRP A 40 12.47 -2.97 4.53
N VAL A 41 13.31 -3.19 3.51
CA VAL A 41 13.12 -2.54 2.20
C VAL A 41 11.76 -2.93 1.62
N ALA A 42 11.40 -4.21 1.63
CA ALA A 42 10.10 -4.66 1.15
C ALA A 42 8.96 -4.00 1.95
N ALA A 43 8.98 -4.05 3.29
CA ALA A 43 7.94 -3.49 4.15
C ALA A 43 7.83 -1.95 4.09
N ASN A 44 8.93 -1.24 3.86
CA ASN A 44 8.95 0.23 3.80
C ASN A 44 8.61 0.76 2.41
N TYR A 45 8.88 0.00 1.35
CA TYR A 45 8.58 0.41 -0.02
C TYR A 45 7.33 -0.28 -0.58
N ALA A 46 6.72 -1.23 0.14
CA ALA A 46 5.53 -1.94 -0.29
C ALA A 46 4.30 -1.05 -0.52
N TRP A 47 3.97 -0.77 -1.78
CA TRP A 47 2.80 -0.09 -2.40
C TRP A 47 2.24 1.14 -1.67
N GLN A 48 3.01 1.74 -0.76
CA GLN A 48 2.74 2.95 0.02
C GLN A 48 1.42 2.99 0.80
N THR A 49 0.53 1.99 0.67
CA THR A 49 -0.75 1.91 1.37
C THR A 49 -0.66 1.22 2.70
N THR A 50 0.39 0.44 2.93
CA THR A 50 0.36 -0.57 3.97
C THR A 50 1.53 -0.45 4.90
N VAL A 51 1.22 -0.49 6.19
CA VAL A 51 2.18 -0.56 7.27
C VAL A 51 2.20 -1.99 7.75
N PHE A 52 3.22 -2.74 7.32
CA PHE A 52 3.36 -4.16 7.63
C PHE A 52 3.92 -4.41 9.03
N LEU A 53 4.67 -3.45 9.57
CA LEU A 53 5.31 -3.62 10.86
C LEU A 53 4.35 -3.34 12.00
N ARG A 54 4.35 -4.21 13.00
CA ARG A 54 3.66 -4.03 14.28
C ARG A 54 4.65 -4.28 15.43
N ASN A 55 4.54 -3.50 16.51
CA ASN A 55 5.31 -3.78 17.73
C ASN A 55 4.73 -5.02 18.45
N VAL A 56 5.60 -5.95 18.85
CA VAL A 56 5.20 -7.14 19.62
C VAL A 56 5.19 -6.79 21.11
N THR A 57 4.04 -6.33 21.61
CA THR A 57 3.86 -5.89 23.00
C THR A 57 2.56 -6.40 23.62
N GLY A 58 2.46 -6.41 24.95
CA GLY A 58 1.24 -6.77 25.68
C GLY A 58 0.67 -8.13 25.26
N ALA A 59 -0.61 -8.18 24.92
CA ALA A 59 -1.29 -9.40 24.47
C ALA A 59 -0.68 -10.03 23.20
N ARG A 60 0.01 -9.23 22.37
CA ARG A 60 0.64 -9.75 21.16
C ARG A 60 1.83 -10.67 21.45
N ILE A 61 2.52 -10.48 22.58
CA ILE A 61 3.61 -11.38 23.01
C ILE A 61 3.09 -12.81 23.18
N ALA A 62 1.92 -12.99 23.82
CA ALA A 62 1.32 -14.31 24.00
C ALA A 62 0.87 -14.92 22.66
N ALA A 63 0.31 -14.11 21.76
CA ALA A 63 -0.07 -14.59 20.42
C ALA A 63 1.14 -15.06 19.59
N VAL A 64 2.25 -14.31 19.63
CA VAL A 64 3.52 -14.69 18.98
C VAL A 64 4.12 -15.94 19.62
N ALA A 65 4.12 -16.03 20.95
CA ALA A 65 4.58 -17.24 21.65
C ALA A 65 3.78 -18.48 21.24
N ASN A 66 2.45 -18.36 21.11
CA ASN A 66 1.60 -19.46 20.62
C ASN A 66 1.90 -19.83 19.17
N LEU A 67 2.24 -18.85 18.32
CA LEU A 67 2.50 -19.06 16.90
C LEU A 67 3.82 -19.82 16.66
N TYR A 68 4.86 -19.54 17.46
CA TYR A 68 6.20 -20.11 17.29
C TYR A 68 6.53 -21.24 18.29
N GLY A 69 5.72 -21.41 19.35
CA GLY A 69 5.96 -22.41 20.38
C GLY A 69 7.33 -22.22 21.05
N SER A 70 8.09 -23.31 21.19
CA SER A 70 9.41 -23.31 21.85
C SER A 70 10.49 -22.54 21.10
N GLU A 71 10.27 -22.18 19.83
CA GLU A 71 11.22 -21.38 19.04
C GLU A 71 11.24 -19.92 19.52
N PHE A 72 10.15 -19.42 20.11
CA PHE A 72 10.11 -18.10 20.72
C PHE A 72 10.71 -18.14 22.13
N THR A 73 12.04 -18.02 22.18
CA THR A 73 12.83 -18.20 23.40
C THR A 73 12.54 -17.13 24.48
N PRO A 74 12.85 -17.39 25.76
CA PRO A 74 12.73 -16.39 26.84
C PRO A 74 13.47 -15.08 26.55
N THR A 75 14.63 -15.13 25.89
CA THR A 75 15.39 -13.93 25.49
C THR A 75 14.62 -13.08 24.48
N MET A 76 13.98 -13.71 23.49
CA MET A 76 13.14 -13.01 22.52
C MET A 76 11.88 -12.43 23.18
N GLN A 77 11.28 -13.17 24.11
CA GLN A 77 10.15 -12.68 24.91
C GLN A 77 10.53 -11.46 25.74
N GLN A 78 11.70 -11.47 26.38
CA GLN A 78 12.21 -10.31 27.13
C GLN A 78 12.46 -9.10 26.21
N ALA A 79 13.05 -9.31 25.03
CA ALA A 79 13.23 -8.24 24.04
C ALA A 79 11.88 -7.65 23.59
N ALA A 80 10.86 -8.50 23.41
CA ALA A 80 9.51 -8.05 23.08
C ALA A 80 8.87 -7.24 24.22
N GLN A 81 9.04 -7.66 25.48
CA GLN A 81 8.61 -6.91 26.66
C GLN A 81 9.29 -5.53 26.75
N ASN A 82 10.53 -5.42 26.28
CA ASN A 82 11.26 -4.15 26.19
C ASN A 82 10.82 -3.29 24.99
N GLY A 83 9.93 -3.78 24.13
CA GLY A 83 9.47 -3.08 22.92
C GLY A 83 10.46 -3.13 21.75
N GLU A 84 11.46 -4.02 21.80
CA GLU A 84 12.54 -4.12 20.80
C GLU A 84 12.17 -5.04 19.62
N VAL A 85 11.08 -5.80 19.72
CA VAL A 85 10.66 -6.76 18.70
C VAL A 85 9.49 -6.21 17.89
N VAL A 86 9.60 -6.34 16.58
CA VAL A 86 8.54 -6.03 15.61
C VAL A 86 8.22 -7.27 14.79
N GLU A 87 7.03 -7.31 14.24
CA GLU A 87 6.58 -8.39 13.36
C GLU A 87 6.12 -7.88 12.00
N ILE A 88 6.19 -8.76 11.00
CA ILE A 88 5.43 -8.66 9.76
C ILE A 88 4.48 -9.86 9.75
N ASP A 89 3.18 -9.59 9.86
CA ASP A 89 2.14 -10.62 9.93
C ASP A 89 1.35 -10.70 8.61
N LEU A 90 1.61 -11.73 7.83
CA LEU A 90 0.88 -12.08 6.60
C LEU A 90 0.20 -13.45 6.75
N THR A 91 -0.13 -13.88 7.98
CA THR A 91 -0.82 -15.16 8.16
C THR A 91 -2.24 -15.15 7.60
N SER A 92 -2.80 -13.97 7.31
CA SER A 92 -4.07 -13.84 6.59
C SER A 92 -4.02 -14.45 5.18
N LEU A 93 -2.83 -14.66 4.60
CA LEU A 93 -2.66 -15.36 3.34
C LEU A 93 -2.79 -16.89 3.49
N GLN A 94 -2.95 -17.41 4.72
CA GLN A 94 -3.15 -18.83 4.94
C GLN A 94 -4.51 -19.25 4.37
N GLY A 95 -4.53 -20.35 3.61
CA GLY A 95 -5.73 -20.81 2.91
C GLY A 95 -5.86 -20.31 1.48
N PHE A 96 -5.15 -19.24 1.09
CA PHE A 96 -5.18 -18.76 -0.28
C PHE A 96 -4.54 -19.77 -1.24
N GLN A 97 -5.34 -20.32 -2.14
CA GLN A 97 -4.89 -21.17 -3.24
C GLN A 97 -4.91 -20.36 -4.54
N PRO A 98 -3.74 -20.01 -5.10
CA PRO A 98 -3.67 -19.28 -6.36
C PRO A 98 -4.15 -20.16 -7.51
N THR A 99 -5.04 -19.63 -8.36
CA THR A 99 -5.65 -20.37 -9.48
C THR A 99 -4.68 -20.65 -10.65
N SER A 100 -3.53 -19.97 -10.69
CA SER A 100 -2.57 -19.99 -11.80
C SER A 100 -1.21 -20.61 -11.46
N GLY A 101 -1.11 -21.38 -10.36
CA GLY A 101 0.16 -21.95 -9.89
C GLY A 101 1.12 -20.93 -9.26
N LEU A 102 0.69 -19.66 -9.12
CA LEU A 102 1.43 -18.58 -8.46
C LEU A 102 1.41 -18.73 -6.93
N TRP A 103 2.22 -19.63 -6.39
CA TRP A 103 2.35 -19.86 -4.96
C TRP A 103 2.46 -18.57 -4.13
N SER A 104 1.59 -18.40 -3.13
CA SER A 104 1.58 -17.24 -2.23
C SER A 104 1.57 -17.74 -0.78
N PRO A 105 2.74 -17.99 -0.18
CA PRO A 105 2.81 -18.54 1.16
C PRO A 105 2.35 -17.53 2.20
N ALA A 106 1.69 -18.04 3.22
CA ALA A 106 1.44 -17.28 4.43
C ALA A 106 2.75 -17.16 5.21
N GLY A 107 3.08 -15.94 5.61
CA GLY A 107 4.35 -15.63 6.27
C GLY A 107 4.14 -14.86 7.56
N HIS A 108 4.95 -15.15 8.56
CA HIS A 108 5.10 -14.32 9.75
C HIS A 108 6.59 -14.14 10.04
N ALA A 109 7.06 -12.92 10.20
CA ALA A 109 8.46 -12.63 10.50
C ALA A 109 8.58 -11.87 11.82
N LEU A 110 9.54 -12.24 12.66
CA LEU A 110 9.97 -11.49 13.84
C LEU A 110 11.35 -10.90 13.59
N LEU A 111 11.47 -9.61 13.86
CA LEU A 111 12.69 -8.84 13.72
C LEU A 111 12.95 -8.09 15.03
N ARG A 112 14.21 -8.01 15.45
CA ARG A 112 14.61 -7.15 16.56
C ARG A 112 15.21 -5.87 16.01
N VAL A 113 14.83 -4.74 16.59
CA VAL A 113 15.42 -3.44 16.27
C VAL A 113 16.84 -3.40 16.84
N ALA A 114 17.85 -3.42 15.96
CA ALA A 114 19.25 -3.48 16.34
C ALA A 114 19.87 -2.09 16.56
N SER A 115 19.58 -1.13 15.67
CA SER A 115 20.08 0.26 15.78
C SER A 115 19.25 1.25 14.95
N ASN A 116 19.31 2.54 15.31
CA ASN A 116 18.76 3.66 14.52
C ASN A 116 19.82 4.70 14.10
N THR A 117 21.10 4.34 14.13
CA THR A 117 22.22 5.31 14.14
C THR A 117 22.39 6.10 12.83
N LYS A 118 21.82 5.64 11.72
CA LYS A 118 21.96 6.26 10.39
C LYS A 118 20.69 6.91 9.85
N GLY A 119 19.65 7.09 10.67
CA GLY A 119 18.33 7.53 10.18
C GLY A 119 17.64 6.47 9.31
N ARG A 120 18.11 5.22 9.43
CA ARG A 120 17.50 3.99 8.91
C ARG A 120 17.36 3.05 10.10
N MET A 121 16.30 2.26 10.11
CA MET A 121 16.17 1.12 11.01
C MET A 121 17.08 -0.01 10.52
N ASP A 122 17.88 -0.56 11.42
CA ASP A 122 18.59 -1.82 11.20
C ASP A 122 17.92 -2.91 12.04
N PHE A 123 17.77 -4.10 11.45
CA PHE A 123 17.08 -5.21 12.08
C PHE A 123 17.98 -6.43 12.19
N GLU A 124 17.88 -7.11 13.33
CA GLU A 124 18.36 -8.48 13.50
C GLU A 124 17.20 -9.44 13.19
N GLY A 125 17.48 -10.46 12.38
CA GLY A 125 16.52 -11.51 12.06
C GLY A 125 16.34 -12.47 13.23
N LEU A 126 15.12 -12.63 13.75
CA LEU A 126 14.86 -13.58 14.83
C LEU A 126 14.28 -14.89 14.29
N LEU A 127 13.05 -14.83 13.76
CA LEU A 127 12.30 -16.01 13.32
C LEU A 127 11.47 -15.66 12.08
N ILE A 128 11.34 -16.60 11.16
CA ILE A 128 10.34 -16.55 10.08
C ILE A 128 9.54 -17.84 10.13
N ARG A 129 8.22 -17.75 10.14
CA ARG A 129 7.32 -18.89 9.99
C ARG A 129 6.66 -18.79 8.61
N LEU A 130 6.80 -19.83 7.81
CA LEU A 130 6.17 -19.93 6.48
C LEU A 130 5.20 -21.10 6.45
N SER A 131 4.06 -20.94 5.80
CA SER A 131 3.05 -21.99 5.61
C SER A 131 2.54 -21.98 4.18
N ASN A 132 2.40 -23.17 3.60
CA ASN A 132 1.80 -23.40 2.27
C ASN A 132 0.46 -24.15 2.36
N ALA A 133 -0.03 -24.45 3.55
CA ALA A 133 -1.21 -25.30 3.74
C ALA A 133 -2.53 -24.55 3.49
N PRO A 134 -3.43 -25.09 2.65
CA PRO A 134 -4.76 -24.52 2.43
C PRO A 134 -5.69 -24.54 3.66
N ALA A 135 -5.42 -25.35 4.68
CA ALA A 135 -6.38 -25.49 5.80
C ALA A 135 -5.80 -25.97 7.16
N ALA A 136 -4.50 -26.24 7.29
CA ALA A 136 -3.94 -26.79 8.53
C ALA A 136 -2.68 -26.04 9.02
N PRO A 137 -2.62 -25.58 10.29
CA PRO A 137 -1.42 -24.94 10.84
C PRO A 137 -0.18 -25.87 10.94
N ALA A 138 -0.32 -27.17 10.66
CA ALA A 138 0.70 -28.19 10.85
C ALA A 138 1.80 -28.25 9.78
N ALA A 139 1.58 -27.70 8.58
CA ALA A 139 2.61 -27.64 7.52
C ALA A 139 3.32 -26.28 7.49
N ALA A 140 3.64 -25.75 8.67
CA ALA A 140 4.44 -24.54 8.81
C ALA A 140 5.88 -24.87 9.20
N ALA A 141 6.83 -24.15 8.61
CA ALA A 141 8.24 -24.28 8.88
C ALA A 141 8.76 -23.00 9.56
N VAL A 142 9.55 -23.17 10.63
CA VAL A 142 10.14 -22.05 11.39
C VAL A 142 11.64 -21.98 11.16
N PHE A 143 12.06 -20.89 10.55
CA PHE A 143 13.42 -20.56 10.17
C PHE A 143 14.04 -19.60 11.19
N SER A 144 15.33 -19.78 11.46
CA SER A 144 16.15 -18.81 12.18
C SER A 144 17.54 -18.74 11.52
N PRO A 145 18.27 -17.60 11.62
CA PRO A 145 19.63 -17.51 11.11
C PRO A 145 20.58 -18.54 11.71
N GLN A 146 20.32 -18.99 12.95
CA GLN A 146 21.17 -19.92 13.70
C GLN A 146 21.01 -21.38 13.24
N LYS A 147 19.86 -21.76 12.65
CA LYS A 147 19.65 -23.11 12.10
C LYS A 147 20.38 -23.31 10.79
N SER A 148 20.25 -22.36 9.87
CA SER A 148 20.95 -22.36 8.57
C SER A 148 20.86 -20.98 7.93
N ALA A 149 22.02 -20.36 7.67
CA ALA A 149 22.08 -19.05 7.02
C ALA A 149 21.43 -19.07 5.61
N SER A 150 21.67 -20.14 4.85
CA SER A 150 21.09 -20.28 3.51
C SER A 150 19.58 -20.57 3.51
N ALA A 151 19.07 -21.34 4.50
CA ALA A 151 17.63 -21.53 4.65
C ALA A 151 16.94 -20.23 5.09
N TRP A 152 17.61 -19.43 5.92
CA TRP A 152 17.16 -18.09 6.30
C TRP A 152 17.06 -17.14 5.09
N VAL A 153 18.04 -17.15 4.19
CA VAL A 153 18.00 -16.39 2.92
C VAL A 153 16.77 -16.78 2.09
N LEU A 154 16.49 -18.08 1.94
CA LEU A 154 15.29 -18.55 1.25
C LEU A 154 14.00 -18.11 1.96
N ALA A 155 13.97 -18.20 3.29
CA ALA A 155 12.81 -17.76 4.06
C ALA A 155 12.54 -16.26 3.88
N CYS A 156 13.59 -15.44 3.83
CA CYS A 156 13.47 -14.02 3.49
C CYS A 156 12.97 -13.82 2.05
N ALA A 157 13.44 -14.60 1.07
CA ALA A 157 13.00 -14.49 -0.32
C ALA A 157 11.50 -14.76 -0.44
N ILE A 158 11.04 -15.79 0.25
CA ILE A 158 9.63 -16.19 0.31
C ILE A 158 8.80 -15.12 1.03
N MET A 159 9.29 -14.57 2.14
CA MET A 159 8.61 -13.51 2.86
C MET A 159 8.47 -12.23 2.00
N ARG A 160 9.48 -11.88 1.19
CA ARG A 160 9.37 -10.75 0.24
C ARG A 160 8.34 -10.99 -0.85
N GLN A 161 8.23 -12.23 -1.32
CA GLN A 161 7.19 -12.60 -2.26
C GLN A 161 5.81 -12.43 -1.62
N ALA A 162 5.62 -12.92 -0.38
CA ALA A 162 4.38 -12.75 0.37
C ALA A 162 4.03 -11.26 0.56
N ILE A 163 5.01 -10.42 0.96
CA ILE A 163 4.83 -8.97 1.05
C ILE A 163 4.43 -8.41 -0.32
N SER A 164 5.11 -8.76 -1.40
CA SER A 164 4.79 -8.27 -2.75
C SER A 164 3.38 -8.66 -3.20
N GLN A 165 2.97 -9.90 -2.94
CA GLN A 165 1.64 -10.42 -3.26
C GLN A 165 0.57 -9.70 -2.47
N TRP A 166 0.69 -9.64 -1.15
CA TRP A 166 -0.22 -8.88 -0.29
C TRP A 166 -0.30 -7.42 -0.78
N SER A 167 0.84 -6.77 -0.99
CA SER A 167 0.90 -5.34 -1.33
C SER A 167 0.24 -5.03 -2.67
N THR A 168 0.43 -5.90 -3.66
CA THR A 168 -0.15 -5.72 -5.00
C THR A 168 -1.64 -5.98 -4.95
N TRP A 169 -2.05 -7.08 -4.33
CA TRP A 169 -3.43 -7.55 -4.43
C TRP A 169 -4.34 -6.96 -3.38
N ILE A 170 -3.95 -6.99 -2.12
CA ILE A 170 -4.75 -6.45 -1.02
C ILE A 170 -4.47 -4.95 -0.92
N GLY A 171 -3.20 -4.58 -0.78
CA GLY A 171 -2.78 -3.19 -0.59
C GLY A 171 -3.09 -2.24 -1.72
N HIS A 172 -3.08 -2.72 -2.97
CA HIS A 172 -3.29 -1.90 -4.16
C HIS A 172 -4.61 -2.25 -4.86
N VAL A 173 -4.76 -3.46 -5.39
CA VAL A 173 -5.98 -3.83 -6.16
C VAL A 173 -7.24 -3.76 -5.30
N TYR A 174 -7.29 -4.43 -4.16
CA TYR A 174 -8.49 -4.44 -3.34
C TYR A 174 -8.78 -3.05 -2.73
N HIS A 175 -7.79 -2.45 -2.03
CA HIS A 175 -8.01 -1.17 -1.34
C HIS A 175 -8.19 0.01 -2.29
N GLN A 176 -7.25 0.20 -3.22
CA GLN A 176 -7.22 1.44 -4.00
C GLN A 176 -8.20 1.38 -5.14
N HIS A 177 -8.34 0.21 -5.79
CA HIS A 177 -9.16 0.06 -6.97
C HIS A 177 -10.57 -0.42 -6.67
N THR A 178 -10.73 -1.65 -6.16
CA THR A 178 -12.04 -2.27 -6.01
C THR A 178 -12.89 -1.53 -4.99
N THR A 179 -12.33 -1.19 -3.84
CA THR A 179 -13.09 -0.50 -2.79
C THR A 179 -13.48 0.91 -3.21
N THR A 180 -12.53 1.69 -3.76
CA THR A 180 -12.85 3.03 -4.25
C THR A 180 -13.92 2.98 -5.34
N ALA A 181 -13.88 1.99 -6.24
CA ALA A 181 -14.92 1.78 -7.25
C ALA A 181 -16.30 1.50 -6.62
N ALA A 182 -16.38 0.60 -5.63
CA ALA A 182 -17.62 0.30 -4.91
C ALA A 182 -18.21 1.53 -4.20
N VAL A 183 -17.37 2.27 -3.47
CA VAL A 183 -17.79 3.52 -2.80
C VAL A 183 -18.30 4.55 -3.81
N SER A 184 -17.64 4.65 -4.96
CA SER A 184 -17.97 5.62 -6.00
C SER A 184 -19.23 5.25 -6.75
N PHE A 185 -19.43 3.97 -7.04
CA PHE A 185 -20.67 3.45 -7.61
C PHE A 185 -21.86 3.75 -6.70
N ALA A 186 -21.72 3.46 -5.39
CA ALA A 186 -22.73 3.81 -4.40
C ALA A 186 -23.00 5.32 -4.38
N LEU A 187 -21.95 6.14 -4.44
CA LEU A 187 -22.08 7.59 -4.44
C LEU A 187 -22.84 8.11 -5.66
N TYR A 188 -22.51 7.65 -6.88
CA TYR A 188 -23.20 8.11 -8.10
C TYR A 188 -24.64 7.64 -8.20
N GLY A 189 -24.99 6.53 -7.56
CA GLY A 189 -26.35 6.02 -7.49
C GLY A 189 -27.24 6.74 -6.48
N THR A 190 -26.68 7.53 -5.55
CA THR A 190 -27.42 8.04 -4.37
C THR A 190 -27.27 9.53 -4.13
N ILE A 191 -26.17 10.15 -4.56
CA ILE A 191 -25.86 11.57 -4.36
C ILE A 191 -26.08 12.32 -5.67
N GLU A 192 -26.97 13.31 -5.66
CA GLU A 192 -27.27 14.14 -6.83
C GLU A 192 -26.08 15.04 -7.23
N PRO A 193 -25.92 15.35 -8.52
CA PRO A 193 -24.97 16.35 -8.98
C PRO A 193 -25.24 17.70 -8.30
N GLY A 194 -24.21 18.30 -7.71
CA GLY A 194 -24.35 19.58 -7.00
C GLY A 194 -24.29 19.45 -5.48
N VAL A 195 -24.51 18.25 -4.93
CA VAL A 195 -24.23 17.98 -3.53
C VAL A 195 -22.71 18.02 -3.32
N PRO A 196 -22.20 18.68 -2.26
CA PRO A 196 -20.77 18.97 -2.10
C PRO A 196 -19.87 17.73 -2.11
N ILE A 197 -20.35 16.65 -1.49
CA ILE A 197 -19.66 15.36 -1.48
C ILE A 197 -19.60 14.81 -2.91
N GLY A 198 -20.72 14.83 -3.65
CA GLY A 198 -20.79 14.37 -5.03
C GLY A 198 -19.90 15.18 -5.99
N GLN A 199 -19.82 16.50 -5.80
CA GLN A 199 -18.90 17.36 -6.55
C GLN A 199 -17.44 17.05 -6.23
N ALA A 200 -17.12 16.87 -4.95
CA ALA A 200 -15.74 16.67 -4.56
C ALA A 200 -15.19 15.30 -4.94
N THR A 201 -16.04 14.29 -5.10
CA THR A 201 -15.64 12.91 -5.45
C THR A 201 -15.74 12.60 -6.94
N THR A 202 -16.04 13.59 -7.80
CA THR A 202 -16.15 13.38 -9.26
C THR A 202 -14.88 12.76 -9.88
N PHE A 203 -13.71 12.93 -9.26
CA PHE A 203 -12.47 12.30 -9.69
C PHE A 203 -12.48 10.77 -9.55
N ASN A 204 -13.34 10.20 -8.70
CA ASN A 204 -13.45 8.75 -8.53
C ASN A 204 -14.27 8.05 -9.64
N ARG A 205 -14.98 8.81 -10.49
CA ARG A 205 -15.89 8.24 -11.51
C ARG A 205 -15.16 7.37 -12.51
N LEU A 206 -13.97 7.81 -12.87
CA LEU A 206 -13.12 7.14 -13.85
C LEU A 206 -12.54 5.82 -13.31
N MET A 207 -12.53 5.64 -11.98
CA MET A 207 -12.16 4.37 -11.35
C MET A 207 -13.25 3.32 -11.52
N ALA A 208 -14.51 3.70 -11.32
CA ALA A 208 -15.64 2.79 -11.49
C ALA A 208 -15.66 2.21 -12.92
N ASP A 209 -15.43 3.05 -13.94
CA ASP A 209 -15.47 2.62 -15.34
C ASP A 209 -14.36 1.59 -15.70
N PHE A 210 -13.18 1.67 -15.10
CA PHE A 210 -12.07 0.74 -15.38
C PHE A 210 -12.29 -0.65 -14.76
N PHE A 211 -12.89 -0.73 -13.56
CA PHE A 211 -13.09 -2.00 -12.83
C PHE A 211 -14.40 -2.73 -13.17
N LEU A 212 -15.25 -2.11 -13.98
CA LEU A 212 -16.35 -2.80 -14.64
C LEU A 212 -15.89 -3.64 -15.83
N ASP A 213 -14.62 -3.54 -16.26
CA ASP A 213 -14.05 -4.39 -17.30
C ASP A 213 -13.97 -5.86 -16.83
N PRO A 214 -14.63 -6.81 -17.52
CA PRO A 214 -14.65 -8.22 -17.13
C PRO A 214 -13.27 -8.87 -17.00
N SER A 215 -12.26 -8.42 -17.76
CA SER A 215 -10.91 -8.98 -17.74
C SER A 215 -10.19 -8.80 -16.39
N TYR A 216 -10.58 -7.77 -15.61
CA TYR A 216 -10.06 -7.54 -14.26
C TYR A 216 -10.83 -8.31 -13.17
N ARG A 217 -12.08 -8.68 -13.42
CA ARG A 217 -12.95 -9.35 -12.44
C ARG A 217 -12.59 -10.82 -12.26
N GLU A 218 -12.33 -11.55 -13.34
CA GLU A 218 -12.24 -13.03 -13.30
C GLU A 218 -11.03 -13.57 -12.52
N GLN A 219 -9.89 -12.88 -12.51
CA GLN A 219 -8.66 -13.41 -11.91
C GLN A 219 -8.60 -13.26 -10.38
N PHE A 220 -9.47 -12.43 -9.79
CA PHE A 220 -9.33 -12.01 -8.39
C PHE A 220 -10.65 -11.97 -7.61
N ALA A 221 -11.78 -11.71 -8.29
CA ALA A 221 -13.09 -11.66 -7.63
C ALA A 221 -13.44 -12.99 -6.93
N SER A 222 -12.96 -14.12 -7.45
CA SER A 222 -13.30 -15.44 -6.91
C SER A 222 -12.52 -15.85 -5.65
N ALA A 223 -11.34 -15.27 -5.37
CA ALA A 223 -10.51 -15.72 -4.24
C ALA A 223 -10.61 -14.83 -2.99
N LEU A 224 -10.70 -13.50 -3.14
CA LEU A 224 -10.85 -12.59 -2.00
C LEU A 224 -12.30 -12.27 -1.65
N PHE A 225 -13.23 -12.38 -2.60
CA PHE A 225 -14.65 -12.09 -2.35
C PHE A 225 -15.48 -13.34 -2.09
N ALA A 226 -14.98 -14.55 -2.38
CA ALA A 226 -15.67 -15.79 -2.00
C ALA A 226 -15.79 -15.95 -0.47
N ASP A 227 -14.81 -15.44 0.29
CA ASP A 227 -14.80 -15.49 1.75
C ASP A 227 -15.23 -14.17 2.43
N GLY A 228 -15.73 -13.20 1.66
CA GLY A 228 -16.43 -12.04 2.24
C GLY A 228 -15.56 -11.11 3.08
N VAL A 229 -14.44 -10.60 2.53
CA VAL A 229 -13.75 -9.45 3.14
C VAL A 229 -14.71 -8.26 3.16
N THR A 230 -15.35 -8.10 4.32
CA THR A 230 -16.45 -7.19 4.61
C THR A 230 -16.06 -6.18 5.69
N ASP A 231 -14.80 -6.16 6.14
CA ASP A 231 -14.30 -5.14 7.06
C ASP A 231 -13.38 -4.15 6.33
N PHE A 232 -13.96 -3.38 5.41
CA PHE A 232 -13.27 -2.29 4.71
C PHE A 232 -12.59 -1.34 5.69
N TRP A 233 -13.30 -0.98 6.78
CA TRP A 233 -12.82 -0.04 7.77
C TRP A 233 -11.47 -0.43 8.37
N SER A 234 -11.33 -1.68 8.83
CA SER A 234 -10.09 -2.17 9.45
C SER A 234 -8.88 -2.15 8.51
N LEU A 235 -9.14 -2.11 7.21
CA LEU A 235 -8.14 -2.23 6.16
C LEU A 235 -7.71 -0.88 5.56
N LEU A 236 -8.34 0.21 5.97
CA LEU A 236 -7.94 1.57 5.56
C LEU A 236 -6.54 1.92 6.08
N PRO A 237 -5.67 2.58 5.28
CA PRO A 237 -4.29 2.89 5.69
C PRO A 237 -4.18 3.59 7.05
N GLY A 238 -5.07 4.55 7.33
CA GLY A 238 -5.10 5.23 8.63
C GLY A 238 -5.44 4.28 9.79
N GLN A 239 -6.38 3.36 9.59
CA GLN A 239 -6.78 2.37 10.60
C GLN A 239 -5.73 1.28 10.78
N GLN A 240 -5.14 0.80 9.70
CA GLN A 240 -4.02 -0.13 9.75
C GLN A 240 -2.85 0.47 10.52
N LEU A 241 -2.51 1.74 10.24
CA LEU A 241 -1.46 2.43 10.98
C LEU A 241 -1.76 2.52 12.48
N GLU A 242 -2.98 2.87 12.87
CA GLU A 242 -3.39 2.88 14.29
C GLU A 242 -3.32 1.48 14.91
N ALA A 243 -3.81 0.45 14.19
CA ALA A 243 -3.84 -0.94 14.64
C ALA A 243 -2.46 -1.61 14.68
N THR A 244 -1.43 -1.02 14.07
CA THR A 244 -0.06 -1.53 14.18
C THR A 244 0.54 -1.30 15.58
N GLY A 245 -0.03 -0.39 16.38
CA GLY A 245 0.51 -0.05 17.70
C GLY A 245 1.98 0.40 17.65
N LEU A 246 2.45 0.90 16.50
CA LEU A 246 3.85 1.26 16.35
C LEU A 246 4.23 2.38 17.31
N ASP A 247 5.29 2.16 18.09
CA ASP A 247 5.81 3.17 18.99
C ASP A 247 6.80 4.08 18.26
N GLY A 248 6.40 5.33 18.01
CA GLY A 248 7.25 6.30 17.34
C GLY A 248 8.61 6.54 18.01
N ARG A 249 8.77 6.21 19.30
CA ARG A 249 10.06 6.26 20.02
C ARG A 249 11.06 5.22 19.52
N VAL A 250 10.58 4.06 19.08
CA VAL A 250 11.40 2.98 18.50
C VAL A 250 11.89 3.37 17.11
N PHE A 251 11.05 4.07 16.34
CA PHE A 251 11.33 4.46 14.95
C PHE A 251 11.89 5.89 14.80
N GLN A 252 12.63 6.37 15.80
CA GLN A 252 13.18 7.72 15.79
C GLN A 252 14.24 7.92 14.71
N GLY A 253 14.15 9.04 13.99
CA GLY A 253 15.18 9.46 13.03
C GLY A 253 16.39 10.10 13.71
N LYS A 254 17.32 10.63 12.90
CA LYS A 254 18.52 11.32 13.41
C LYS A 254 18.19 12.52 14.30
N LYS A 255 17.03 13.16 14.11
CA LYS A 255 16.59 14.31 14.92
C LYS A 255 15.65 13.90 16.06
N ARG A 256 15.56 12.60 16.36
CA ARG A 256 14.69 12.00 17.39
C ARG A 256 13.20 12.26 17.18
N GLU A 257 12.82 12.60 15.95
CA GLU A 257 11.45 12.76 15.53
C GLU A 257 10.75 11.39 15.49
N PRO A 258 9.54 11.25 16.07
CA PRO A 258 8.79 10.01 15.99
C PRO A 258 8.60 9.55 14.54
N PHE A 259 8.92 8.29 14.25
CA PHE A 259 8.87 7.69 12.91
C PHE A 259 9.84 8.29 11.87
N GLY A 260 10.83 9.09 12.28
CA GLY A 260 11.84 9.66 11.36
C GLY A 260 12.68 8.62 10.63
N ALA A 261 12.85 7.42 11.21
CA ALA A 261 13.50 6.29 10.57
C ALA A 261 12.52 5.42 9.74
N TYR A 262 11.22 5.75 9.72
CA TYR A 262 10.18 5.06 8.96
C TYR A 262 9.42 6.03 8.03
N PRO A 263 10.01 6.39 6.87
CA PRO A 263 9.51 7.48 6.03
C PRO A 263 8.07 7.29 5.53
N VAL A 264 7.65 6.07 5.19
CA VAL A 264 6.28 5.82 4.68
C VAL A 264 5.22 6.10 5.76
N VAL A 265 5.49 5.74 7.02
CA VAL A 265 4.58 6.05 8.14
C VAL A 265 4.52 7.56 8.37
N THR A 266 5.67 8.23 8.42
CA THR A 266 5.72 9.70 8.53
C THR A 266 4.91 10.35 7.40
N PHE A 267 5.08 9.85 6.18
CA PHE A 267 4.40 10.33 5.00
C PHE A 267 2.87 10.18 5.11
N GLN A 268 2.40 8.97 5.42
CA GLN A 268 0.96 8.69 5.57
C GLN A 268 0.33 9.55 6.69
N ARG A 269 1.00 9.74 7.82
CA ARG A 269 0.49 10.56 8.94
C ARG A 269 0.36 12.03 8.56
N GLN A 270 1.38 12.59 7.91
CA GLN A 270 1.36 13.99 7.49
C GLN A 270 0.32 14.25 6.40
N MET A 271 0.19 13.31 5.46
CA MET A 271 -0.88 13.33 4.46
C MET A 271 -2.26 13.27 5.14
N ARG A 272 -2.47 12.32 6.05
CA ARG A 272 -3.75 12.16 6.76
C ARG A 272 -4.14 13.41 7.53
N ALA A 273 -3.24 13.99 8.32
CA ALA A 273 -3.52 15.23 9.06
C ALA A 273 -3.94 16.39 8.14
N SER A 274 -3.32 16.49 6.96
CA SER A 274 -3.67 17.50 5.95
C SER A 274 -5.05 17.26 5.34
N ILE A 275 -5.38 15.99 5.06
CA ILE A 275 -6.69 15.58 4.56
C ILE A 275 -7.79 15.83 5.60
N ASP A 276 -7.59 15.42 6.85
CA ASP A 276 -8.58 15.60 7.92
C ASP A 276 -8.90 17.09 8.13
N THR A 277 -7.87 17.94 8.10
CA THR A 277 -8.05 19.39 8.16
C THR A 277 -8.89 19.92 6.98
N PHE A 278 -8.68 19.37 5.78
CA PHE A 278 -9.41 19.76 4.59
C PHE A 278 -10.87 19.29 4.63
N THR A 279 -11.12 18.01 4.88
CA THR A 279 -12.47 17.44 4.88
C THR A 279 -13.31 18.00 6.01
N ALA A 280 -12.76 18.15 7.22
CA ALA A 280 -13.47 18.77 8.34
C ALA A 280 -13.89 20.21 8.02
N LYS A 281 -13.01 20.98 7.37
CA LYS A 281 -13.35 22.35 6.92
C LYS A 281 -14.47 22.34 5.90
N VAL A 282 -14.42 21.48 4.89
CA VAL A 282 -15.46 21.46 3.84
C VAL A 282 -16.79 20.96 4.41
N VAL A 283 -16.81 19.84 5.13
CA VAL A 283 -18.02 19.31 5.78
C VAL A 283 -18.64 20.35 6.70
N GLY A 284 -17.84 21.02 7.53
CA GLY A 284 -18.31 22.08 8.42
C GLY A 284 -18.86 23.34 7.72
N ARG A 285 -18.65 23.51 6.39
CA ARG A 285 -19.30 24.59 5.61
C ARG A 285 -20.66 24.20 5.09
N TYR A 286 -20.88 22.92 4.82
CA TYR A 286 -22.12 22.45 4.23
C TYR A 286 -23.12 21.95 5.29
N TYR A 287 -22.60 21.40 6.39
CA TYR A 287 -23.38 20.94 7.54
C TYR A 287 -23.04 21.79 8.77
N ALA A 288 -24.04 22.50 9.31
CA ALA A 288 -23.87 23.34 10.49
C ALA A 288 -23.79 22.49 11.76
N THR A 289 -24.57 21.42 11.82
CA THR A 289 -24.68 20.51 12.97
C THR A 289 -24.50 19.05 12.57
N ASP A 290 -24.35 18.17 13.58
CA ASP A 290 -24.35 16.73 13.36
C ASP A 290 -25.75 16.21 12.96
N ALA A 291 -26.81 16.85 13.47
CA ALA A 291 -28.18 16.55 13.08
C ALA A 291 -28.42 16.79 11.58
N ASP A 292 -27.74 17.78 10.97
CA ASP A 292 -27.83 18.01 9.53
C ASP A 292 -27.26 16.83 8.72
N VAL A 293 -26.20 16.18 9.21
CA VAL A 293 -25.62 14.99 8.55
C VAL A 293 -26.52 13.77 8.75
N ALA A 294 -26.97 13.55 10.00
CA ALA A 294 -27.87 12.45 10.32
C ALA A 294 -29.20 12.53 9.55
N GLY A 295 -29.71 13.76 9.32
CA GLY A 295 -30.94 14.03 8.57
C GLY A 295 -30.78 14.12 7.05
N ASP A 296 -29.55 14.10 6.51
CA ASP A 296 -29.32 14.17 5.07
C ASP A 296 -29.63 12.82 4.40
N SER A 297 -30.80 12.75 3.77
CA SER A 297 -31.29 11.53 3.13
C SER A 297 -30.36 10.99 2.04
N GLN A 298 -29.60 11.85 1.35
CA GLN A 298 -28.69 11.39 0.30
C GLN A 298 -27.42 10.78 0.91
N VAL A 299 -26.88 11.37 1.99
CA VAL A 299 -25.75 10.78 2.75
C VAL A 299 -26.15 9.44 3.36
N GLN A 300 -27.35 9.34 3.93
CA GLN A 300 -27.83 8.08 4.50
C GLN A 300 -28.10 7.02 3.41
N ALA A 301 -28.62 7.42 2.25
CA ALA A 301 -28.78 6.51 1.10
C ALA A 301 -27.43 6.01 0.58
N TRP A 302 -26.42 6.89 0.51
CA TRP A 302 -25.07 6.52 0.12
C TRP A 302 -24.45 5.49 1.07
N LEU A 303 -24.59 5.72 2.39
CA LEU A 303 -24.22 4.76 3.42
C LEU A 303 -24.88 3.40 3.19
N ALA A 304 -26.19 3.38 3.03
CA ALA A 304 -26.95 2.14 2.82
C ALA A 304 -26.47 1.40 1.57
N ALA A 305 -26.25 2.11 0.44
CA ALA A 305 -25.77 1.51 -0.80
C ALA A 305 -24.34 0.96 -0.70
N MET A 306 -23.46 1.56 0.12
CA MET A 306 -22.11 1.04 0.34
C MET A 306 -22.10 -0.29 1.09
N ILE A 307 -22.99 -0.47 2.07
CA ILE A 307 -23.04 -1.69 2.91
C ILE A 307 -23.96 -2.78 2.34
N ASP A 308 -24.84 -2.43 1.40
CA ASP A 308 -25.72 -3.39 0.73
C ASP A 308 -24.91 -4.51 0.04
N PRO A 309 -25.16 -5.79 0.35
CA PRO A 309 -24.52 -6.92 -0.32
C PRO A 309 -24.70 -6.96 -1.85
N LEU A 310 -25.79 -6.38 -2.37
CA LEU A 310 -26.04 -6.25 -3.81
C LEU A 310 -25.54 -4.93 -4.40
N GLY A 311 -25.14 -3.99 -3.53
CA GLY A 311 -24.54 -2.71 -3.88
C GLY A 311 -23.02 -2.75 -3.76
N GLY A 312 -22.48 -2.01 -2.80
CA GLY A 312 -21.04 -1.91 -2.57
C GLY A 312 -20.41 -3.11 -1.84
N ASN A 313 -21.21 -3.86 -1.07
CA ASN A 313 -20.78 -5.00 -0.25
C ASN A 313 -19.53 -4.71 0.61
N LEU A 314 -19.40 -3.48 1.12
CA LEU A 314 -18.23 -3.09 1.92
C LEU A 314 -18.30 -3.60 3.36
N GLY A 315 -19.49 -4.06 3.78
CA GLY A 315 -19.82 -4.56 5.11
C GLY A 315 -19.68 -3.49 6.19
N LYS A 316 -18.44 -3.18 6.59
CA LYS A 316 -18.11 -2.22 7.64
C LYS A 316 -17.39 -0.99 7.08
N ILE A 317 -18.04 0.16 7.13
CA ILE A 317 -17.46 1.44 6.68
C ILE A 317 -16.92 2.30 7.83
N ASN A 318 -17.32 2.01 9.08
CA ASN A 318 -16.77 2.54 10.32
C ASN A 318 -17.19 1.64 11.50
N PRO A 319 -16.78 1.89 12.76
CA PRO A 319 -17.12 1.02 13.89
C PRO A 319 -18.62 0.74 14.09
N ASN A 320 -19.48 1.69 13.74
CA ASN A 320 -20.92 1.64 14.00
C ASN A 320 -21.78 1.48 12.73
N ASN A 321 -21.18 1.53 11.54
CA ASN A 321 -21.88 1.64 10.26
C ASN A 321 -22.92 2.77 10.20
N THR A 322 -22.57 3.93 10.76
CA THR A 322 -23.43 5.13 10.79
C THR A 322 -22.70 6.36 10.28
N LEU A 323 -23.38 7.27 9.60
CA LEU A 323 -22.88 8.61 9.30
C LEU A 323 -23.79 9.63 9.99
N SER A 324 -23.66 9.74 11.31
CA SER A 324 -24.55 10.52 12.17
C SER A 324 -23.97 11.88 12.57
N SER A 325 -22.70 12.14 12.23
CA SER A 325 -21.99 13.35 12.63
C SER A 325 -21.08 13.88 11.53
N ARG A 326 -20.73 15.17 11.64
CA ARG A 326 -19.76 15.81 10.73
C ARG A 326 -18.39 15.17 10.82
N ALA A 327 -18.00 14.70 12.01
CA ALA A 327 -16.72 14.03 12.21
C ALA A 327 -16.67 12.68 11.47
N GLU A 328 -17.72 11.86 11.57
CA GLU A 328 -17.81 10.58 10.85
C GLU A 328 -17.78 10.78 9.33
N LEU A 329 -18.57 11.73 8.82
CA LEU A 329 -18.61 12.05 7.39
C LEU A 329 -17.27 12.59 6.87
N ALA A 330 -16.66 13.53 7.59
CA ALA A 330 -15.35 14.08 7.23
C ALA A 330 -14.24 13.02 7.26
N ARG A 331 -14.31 12.07 8.20
CA ARG A 331 -13.37 10.95 8.33
C ARG A 331 -13.48 10.01 7.14
N LEU A 332 -14.70 9.51 6.86
CA LEU A 332 -14.94 8.62 5.71
C LEU A 332 -14.45 9.26 4.41
N TRP A 333 -14.82 10.51 4.16
CA TRP A 333 -14.38 11.20 2.95
C TRP A 333 -12.86 11.41 2.92
N GLY A 334 -12.25 11.67 4.07
CA GLY A 334 -10.79 11.77 4.20
C GLY A 334 -10.09 10.45 3.86
N ASP A 335 -10.63 9.32 4.32
CA ASP A 335 -10.13 7.99 3.97
C ASP A 335 -10.15 7.74 2.45
N LEU A 336 -11.23 8.15 1.76
CA LEU A 336 -11.34 8.03 0.30
C LEU A 336 -10.30 8.90 -0.44
N ILE A 337 -10.13 10.16 -0.01
CA ILE A 337 -9.09 11.03 -0.57
C ILE A 337 -7.71 10.42 -0.33
N GLN A 338 -7.46 9.86 0.85
CA GLN A 338 -6.18 9.25 1.19
C GLN A 338 -5.86 8.07 0.28
N LEU A 339 -6.83 7.18 0.02
CA LEU A 339 -6.65 6.04 -0.88
C LEU A 339 -6.21 6.49 -2.28
N VAL A 340 -6.88 7.51 -2.82
CA VAL A 340 -6.57 8.05 -4.15
C VAL A 340 -5.22 8.76 -4.18
N LEU A 341 -4.89 9.56 -3.16
CA LEU A 341 -3.61 10.25 -3.09
C LEU A 341 -2.44 9.28 -2.91
N ILE A 342 -2.58 8.26 -2.05
CA ILE A 342 -1.58 7.20 -1.89
C ILE A 342 -1.39 6.42 -3.20
N HIS A 343 -2.45 6.21 -3.96
CA HIS A 343 -2.34 5.59 -5.28
C HIS A 343 -1.55 6.47 -6.25
N GLY A 344 -1.86 7.77 -6.31
CA GLY A 344 -1.13 8.72 -7.14
C GLY A 344 0.37 8.81 -6.84
N VAL A 345 0.75 8.80 -5.55
CA VAL A 345 2.14 8.89 -5.13
C VAL A 345 2.96 7.63 -5.42
N SER A 346 2.32 6.50 -5.73
CA SER A 346 3.01 5.31 -6.21
C SER A 346 3.69 5.51 -7.56
N HIS A 347 3.30 6.55 -8.32
CA HIS A 347 3.92 6.94 -9.58
C HIS A 347 5.22 7.77 -9.43
N LEU A 348 5.66 8.12 -8.20
CA LEU A 348 6.98 8.77 -8.00
C LEU A 348 8.06 7.81 -8.56
N GLN A 349 8.91 8.23 -9.51
CA GLN A 349 9.82 7.33 -10.23
C GLN A 349 10.75 6.58 -9.28
N ASP A 350 11.27 7.24 -8.24
CA ASP A 350 12.17 6.59 -7.28
C ASP A 350 11.49 5.45 -6.49
N TYR A 351 10.15 5.51 -6.35
CA TYR A 351 9.37 4.50 -5.66
C TYR A 351 8.97 3.36 -6.60
N GLY A 352 8.38 3.71 -7.75
CA GLY A 352 8.00 2.73 -8.75
C GLY A 352 9.20 1.96 -9.31
N ALA A 353 10.35 2.62 -9.49
CA ALA A 353 11.57 1.98 -9.99
C ALA A 353 12.08 0.88 -9.06
N ARG A 354 12.00 1.08 -7.73
CA ARG A 354 12.36 0.03 -6.77
C ARG A 354 11.48 -1.19 -6.94
N PHE A 355 10.16 -1.00 -7.06
CA PHE A 355 9.23 -2.09 -7.34
C PHE A 355 9.45 -2.79 -8.67
N GLY A 356 9.91 -2.05 -9.66
CA GLY A 356 10.30 -2.56 -10.96
C GLY A 356 11.48 -3.53 -10.91
N VAL A 357 12.28 -3.55 -9.82
CA VAL A 357 13.33 -4.55 -9.61
C VAL A 357 12.69 -5.87 -9.16
N PRO A 358 12.68 -6.93 -9.99
CA PRO A 358 11.96 -8.15 -9.67
C PRO A 358 12.56 -8.89 -8.47
N SER A 359 13.88 -8.82 -8.29
CA SER A 359 14.54 -9.36 -7.10
C SER A 359 14.18 -8.59 -5.83
N SER A 360 13.72 -7.34 -5.93
CA SER A 360 13.35 -6.52 -4.77
C SER A 360 12.01 -6.94 -4.14
N ALA A 361 11.06 -7.27 -5.03
CA ALA A 361 9.66 -7.55 -4.73
C ALA A 361 9.18 -8.60 -5.75
N PRO A 362 9.50 -9.89 -5.56
CA PRO A 362 9.16 -10.89 -6.55
C PRO A 362 7.66 -11.16 -6.59
N ALA A 363 7.07 -11.24 -7.79
CA ALA A 363 5.69 -11.71 -7.93
C ALA A 363 5.62 -13.24 -7.72
N ALA A 364 6.57 -13.98 -8.31
CA ALA A 364 6.67 -15.41 -8.15
C ALA A 364 8.11 -15.81 -7.89
N LEU A 365 8.30 -16.83 -7.06
CA LEU A 365 9.57 -17.54 -6.91
C LEU A 365 9.62 -18.75 -7.83
N GLY A 366 10.82 -19.30 -8.00
CA GLY A 366 11.04 -20.41 -8.91
C GLY A 366 10.54 -21.77 -8.43
N SER A 367 10.22 -21.87 -7.14
CA SER A 367 9.69 -23.05 -6.46
C SER A 367 8.56 -22.65 -5.52
N SER A 368 7.55 -23.53 -5.40
CA SER A 368 6.45 -23.45 -4.42
C SER A 368 6.66 -24.35 -3.20
N VAL A 369 7.74 -25.12 -3.19
CA VAL A 369 8.08 -26.05 -2.10
C VAL A 369 8.66 -25.23 -0.95
N LEU A 370 8.20 -25.47 0.28
CA LEU A 370 8.82 -24.86 1.45
C LEU A 370 10.21 -25.47 1.69
N PRO A 371 11.26 -24.64 1.88
CA PRO A 371 12.58 -25.15 2.21
C PRO A 371 12.60 -25.79 3.60
N ASP A 372 13.53 -26.73 3.82
CA ASP A 372 13.83 -27.28 5.14
C ASP A 372 14.60 -26.23 5.95
N PRO A 373 14.11 -25.81 7.13
CA PRO A 373 14.77 -24.81 7.97
C PRO A 373 16.19 -25.16 8.42
N SER A 374 16.55 -26.44 8.43
CA SER A 374 17.84 -26.92 8.93
C SER A 374 18.82 -27.25 7.81
N LYS A 375 18.36 -27.29 6.55
CA LYS A 375 19.21 -27.63 5.40
C LYS A 375 20.14 -26.47 5.06
N SER A 376 21.40 -26.78 4.75
CA SER A 376 22.29 -25.87 4.05
C SER A 376 22.12 -26.03 2.54
N TYR A 377 21.92 -24.91 1.83
CA TYR A 377 21.68 -24.86 0.40
C TYR A 377 22.91 -24.31 -0.32
N THR A 378 23.23 -24.92 -1.45
CA THR A 378 24.24 -24.41 -2.39
C THR A 378 23.71 -23.18 -3.14
N THR A 379 24.61 -22.39 -3.73
CA THR A 379 24.21 -21.24 -4.57
C THR A 379 23.26 -21.65 -5.69
N GLN A 380 23.45 -22.82 -6.31
CA GLN A 380 22.56 -23.31 -7.36
C GLN A 380 21.15 -23.54 -6.80
N GLU A 381 21.02 -24.25 -5.68
CA GLU A 381 19.71 -24.49 -5.07
C GLU A 381 19.03 -23.19 -4.60
N LEU A 382 19.79 -22.17 -4.17
CA LEU A 382 19.24 -20.84 -3.89
C LEU A 382 18.67 -20.18 -5.16
N MET A 383 19.35 -20.34 -6.30
CA MET A 383 18.89 -19.78 -7.58
C MET A 383 17.67 -20.50 -8.14
N ASP A 384 17.44 -21.76 -7.76
CA ASP A 384 16.21 -22.48 -8.13
C ASP A 384 14.96 -21.85 -7.48
N TYR A 385 15.11 -21.13 -6.37
CA TYR A 385 14.06 -20.32 -5.77
C TYR A 385 13.97 -18.90 -6.34
N ALA A 386 14.98 -18.42 -7.08
CA ALA A 386 14.96 -17.07 -7.60
C ALA A 386 13.77 -16.84 -8.56
N PRO A 387 13.30 -15.58 -8.71
CA PRO A 387 12.18 -15.29 -9.60
C PRO A 387 12.47 -15.71 -11.03
N TRP A 388 11.53 -16.42 -11.67
CA TRP A 388 11.67 -16.78 -13.08
C TRP A 388 11.88 -15.54 -13.96
N THR A 389 12.75 -15.66 -14.95
CA THR A 389 13.08 -14.56 -15.88
C THR A 389 11.84 -14.03 -16.60
N VAL A 390 10.91 -14.91 -17.00
CA VAL A 390 9.66 -14.52 -17.68
C VAL A 390 8.77 -13.67 -16.76
N ASN A 391 8.59 -14.09 -15.50
CA ASN A 391 7.80 -13.34 -14.51
C ASN A 391 8.46 -12.01 -14.16
N SER A 392 9.79 -12.01 -14.08
CA SER A 392 10.61 -10.81 -13.87
C SER A 392 10.45 -9.80 -15.02
N ALA A 393 10.49 -10.28 -16.26
CA ALA A 393 10.30 -9.45 -17.45
C ALA A 393 8.87 -8.89 -17.53
N GLY A 394 7.86 -9.73 -17.26
CA GLY A 394 6.46 -9.31 -17.20
C GLY A 394 6.23 -8.23 -16.14
N LYS A 395 6.78 -8.42 -14.93
CA LYS A 395 6.71 -7.41 -13.86
C LYS A 395 7.38 -6.10 -14.28
N TYR A 396 8.58 -6.17 -14.85
CA TYR A 396 9.30 -4.98 -15.31
C TYR A 396 8.52 -4.23 -16.39
N ALA A 397 7.95 -4.94 -17.36
CA ALA A 397 7.11 -4.35 -18.41
C ALA A 397 5.86 -3.67 -17.81
N PHE A 398 5.16 -4.34 -16.88
CA PHE A 398 4.03 -3.77 -16.15
C PHE A 398 4.44 -2.49 -15.41
N MET A 399 5.50 -2.53 -14.59
CA MET A 399 5.93 -1.36 -13.83
C MET A 399 6.37 -0.20 -14.73
N THR A 400 7.04 -0.50 -15.85
CA THR A 400 7.41 0.52 -16.84
C THR A 400 6.18 1.18 -17.46
N ALA A 401 5.17 0.40 -17.84
CA ALA A 401 3.91 0.93 -18.37
C ALA A 401 3.15 1.73 -17.30
N PHE A 402 3.05 1.20 -16.08
CA PHE A 402 2.36 1.81 -14.95
C PHE A 402 2.97 3.17 -14.58
N ILE A 403 4.29 3.25 -14.36
CA ILE A 403 5.01 4.49 -14.02
C ILE A 403 5.08 5.45 -15.21
N GLY A 404 5.17 4.92 -16.43
CA GLY A 404 5.28 5.70 -17.66
C GLY A 404 3.97 6.34 -18.11
N SER A 405 2.82 5.81 -17.68
CA SER A 405 1.52 6.36 -18.00
C SER A 405 1.37 7.79 -17.42
N GLN A 406 1.02 8.74 -18.29
CA GLN A 406 0.74 10.12 -17.88
C GLN A 406 -0.70 10.23 -17.34
N PRO A 407 -0.95 11.16 -16.41
CA PRO A 407 -2.30 11.46 -15.92
C PRO A 407 -3.21 12.05 -17.01
N PHE A 408 -4.51 11.82 -16.88
CA PHE A 408 -5.53 12.52 -17.69
C PHE A 408 -6.09 13.77 -16.99
N THR A 409 -6.20 13.81 -15.66
CA THR A 409 -6.62 14.99 -14.87
C THR A 409 -5.83 15.08 -13.57
N GLN A 410 -5.33 16.25 -13.20
CA GLN A 410 -4.36 16.37 -12.10
C GLN A 410 -5.02 16.89 -10.82
N PHE A 411 -4.81 16.20 -9.70
CA PHE A 411 -5.32 16.67 -8.41
C PHE A 411 -4.74 18.04 -8.04
N VAL A 412 -3.46 18.25 -8.37
CA VAL A 412 -2.81 19.55 -8.38
C VAL A 412 -2.49 19.93 -9.83
N PRO A 413 -3.09 21.01 -10.36
CA PRO A 413 -2.88 21.43 -11.74
C PRO A 413 -1.41 21.73 -12.05
N SER A 414 -0.81 21.06 -13.04
CA SER A 414 0.62 21.18 -13.40
C SER A 414 1.00 22.48 -14.12
N LYS A 415 0.02 23.29 -14.53
CA LYS A 415 0.26 24.57 -15.21
C LYS A 415 -0.71 25.61 -14.70
N GLY A 416 -0.22 26.72 -14.17
CA GLY A 416 -1.00 27.96 -14.08
C GLY A 416 -0.41 29.02 -14.98
N GLY A 417 -0.94 29.07 -16.20
CA GLY A 417 -0.73 30.18 -17.13
C GLY A 417 0.73 30.61 -17.34
N PRO A 418 0.95 31.86 -17.79
CA PRO A 418 2.28 32.40 -18.11
C PRO A 418 3.23 32.51 -16.92
N THR A 419 2.75 32.33 -15.68
CA THR A 419 3.51 32.60 -14.45
C THR A 419 4.27 31.38 -13.91
N GLY A 420 4.06 30.20 -14.48
CA GLY A 420 4.68 28.95 -14.02
C GLY A 420 4.24 28.48 -12.63
N ARG A 421 3.33 29.19 -11.96
CA ARG A 421 2.74 28.76 -10.68
C ARG A 421 1.57 27.81 -10.97
N PRO A 422 1.38 26.70 -10.24
CA PRO A 422 0.17 25.90 -10.36
C PRO A 422 -1.09 26.75 -10.15
N ALA A 423 -2.09 26.61 -11.02
CA ALA A 423 -3.38 27.27 -10.84
C ALA A 423 -4.18 26.51 -9.77
N TRP A 424 -3.82 26.70 -8.50
CA TRP A 424 -4.40 25.97 -7.37
C TRP A 424 -5.92 26.02 -7.30
N ASP A 425 -6.52 27.07 -7.84
CA ASP A 425 -7.95 27.35 -7.89
C ASP A 425 -8.59 27.04 -9.26
N ALA A 426 -7.79 26.66 -10.27
CA ALA A 426 -8.32 26.12 -11.51
C ALA A 426 -9.05 24.80 -11.20
N GLU A 427 -10.19 24.61 -11.85
CA GLU A 427 -10.95 23.35 -11.81
C GLU A 427 -11.45 22.97 -10.39
N SER A 428 -11.78 23.95 -9.55
CA SER A 428 -12.42 23.66 -8.26
C SER A 428 -13.79 23.00 -8.49
N PRO A 429 -14.05 21.79 -7.93
CA PRO A 429 -15.32 21.11 -8.10
C PRO A 429 -16.48 21.79 -7.37
N PHE A 430 -16.19 22.62 -6.36
CA PHE A 430 -17.20 23.26 -5.51
C PHE A 430 -17.91 24.45 -6.19
N GLY A 431 -17.49 24.85 -7.39
CA GLY A 431 -17.98 26.07 -8.04
C GLY A 431 -17.50 27.36 -7.37
N ARG A 432 -17.92 28.51 -7.93
CA ARG A 432 -17.53 29.86 -7.45
C ARG A 432 -18.72 30.74 -7.03
N GLY A 433 -19.95 30.24 -7.19
CA GLY A 433 -21.18 31.03 -7.10
C GLY A 433 -21.49 31.57 -5.70
N ASP A 434 -21.52 30.69 -4.68
CA ASP A 434 -21.93 31.07 -3.32
C ASP A 434 -20.76 31.11 -2.31
N ALA A 435 -21.06 31.60 -1.10
CA ALA A 435 -20.08 31.75 -0.03
C ALA A 435 -19.55 30.42 0.51
N LYS A 436 -20.38 29.36 0.55
CA LYS A 436 -19.98 28.02 1.00
C LYS A 436 -19.00 27.42 -0.01
N SER A 437 -19.33 27.46 -1.29
CA SER A 437 -18.48 27.02 -2.42
C SER A 437 -17.13 27.75 -2.46
N ARG A 438 -17.10 29.06 -2.23
CA ARG A 438 -15.84 29.83 -2.13
C ARG A 438 -15.00 29.39 -0.94
N ALA A 439 -15.61 29.14 0.22
CA ALA A 439 -14.90 28.65 1.40
C ALA A 439 -14.33 27.24 1.20
N ALA A 440 -15.10 26.34 0.59
CA ALA A 440 -14.65 24.99 0.24
C ALA A 440 -13.50 25.02 -0.79
N SER A 441 -13.61 25.86 -1.82
CA SER A 441 -12.54 26.11 -2.80
C SER A 441 -11.26 26.65 -2.13
N SER A 442 -11.39 27.55 -1.16
CA SER A 442 -10.25 28.08 -0.38
C SER A 442 -9.57 26.99 0.47
N ALA A 443 -10.37 26.10 1.07
CA ALA A 443 -9.84 24.94 1.78
C ALA A 443 -9.08 24.00 0.84
N LEU A 444 -9.60 23.74 -0.37
CA LEU A 444 -8.94 22.92 -1.40
C LEU A 444 -7.61 23.54 -1.85
N VAL A 445 -7.56 24.85 -2.10
CA VAL A 445 -6.32 25.56 -2.44
C VAL A 445 -5.28 25.43 -1.34
N THR A 446 -5.70 25.56 -0.08
CA THR A 446 -4.80 25.39 1.08
C THR A 446 -4.27 23.96 1.14
N PHE A 447 -5.14 22.98 0.97
CA PHE A 447 -4.78 21.56 0.96
C PHE A 447 -3.78 21.24 -0.15
N ARG A 448 -4.07 21.66 -1.39
CA ARG A 448 -3.19 21.46 -2.55
C ARG A 448 -1.80 22.08 -2.34
N LYS A 449 -1.72 23.31 -1.81
CA LYS A 449 -0.45 23.96 -1.46
C LYS A 449 0.32 23.18 -0.39
N GLY A 450 -0.37 22.70 0.63
CA GLY A 450 0.21 21.85 1.68
C GLY A 450 0.81 20.58 1.10
N LEU A 451 0.03 19.85 0.28
CA LEU A 451 0.46 18.63 -0.40
C LEU A 451 1.68 18.88 -1.29
N THR A 452 1.70 19.95 -2.09
CA THR A 452 2.85 20.27 -2.93
C THR A 452 4.09 20.63 -2.13
N ASN A 453 3.96 21.41 -1.06
CA ASN A 453 5.10 21.73 -0.20
C ASN A 453 5.64 20.50 0.51
N PHE A 454 4.76 19.61 0.94
CA PHE A 454 5.13 18.32 1.49
C PHE A 454 5.88 17.46 0.46
N LEU A 455 5.39 17.39 -0.77
CA LEU A 455 6.06 16.63 -1.84
C LEU A 455 7.40 17.23 -2.27
N LYS A 456 7.67 18.53 -2.06
CA LYS A 456 9.01 19.14 -2.25
C LYS A 456 10.10 18.55 -1.36
N GLY A 457 9.74 17.83 -0.30
CA GLY A 457 10.69 17.04 0.48
C GLY A 457 11.21 15.80 -0.24
N PHE A 458 10.61 15.43 -1.38
CA PHE A 458 11.00 14.30 -2.22
C PHE A 458 11.73 14.80 -3.48
N PRO A 459 12.56 13.95 -4.13
CA PRO A 459 13.33 14.34 -5.32
C PRO A 459 12.46 15.03 -6.41
N GLN A 460 12.95 16.16 -6.94
CA GLN A 460 12.11 17.15 -7.66
C GLN A 460 11.47 16.65 -8.97
N ASP A 461 12.10 15.73 -9.68
CA ASP A 461 11.59 15.22 -10.98
C ASP A 461 10.30 14.40 -10.81
N ASP A 462 9.97 13.98 -9.59
CA ASP A 462 8.83 13.13 -9.27
C ASP A 462 7.57 13.91 -8.81
N ILE A 463 7.74 15.14 -8.31
CA ILE A 463 6.66 15.93 -7.69
C ILE A 463 5.56 16.28 -8.69
N ILE A 464 5.94 16.65 -9.93
CA ILE A 464 4.99 17.01 -10.99
C ILE A 464 4.21 15.77 -11.48
N ARG A 465 4.81 14.57 -11.39
CA ARG A 465 4.18 13.29 -11.79
C ARG A 465 3.18 12.74 -10.77
N VAL A 466 3.33 13.12 -9.50
CA VAL A 466 2.55 12.54 -8.40
C VAL A 466 1.45 13.42 -7.87
N LEU A 467 1.60 14.71 -8.08
CA LEU A 467 0.52 15.68 -8.00
C LEU A 467 -0.54 15.49 -9.09
N SER A 468 -0.32 14.49 -9.95
CA SER A 468 -1.20 14.07 -11.00
C SER A 468 -1.57 12.59 -10.89
N THR A 469 -2.60 12.31 -10.11
CA THR A 469 -3.30 11.02 -10.07
C THR A 469 -3.96 10.74 -11.43
N ASN A 470 -3.82 9.52 -11.95
CA ASN A 470 -4.28 9.08 -13.27
C ASN A 470 -5.70 8.49 -13.19
N TRP A 471 -6.62 8.71 -14.16
CA TRP A 471 -7.66 7.75 -14.61
C TRP A 471 -8.30 8.12 -16.00
N GLY A 472 -8.40 7.16 -16.95
CA GLY A 472 -9.31 7.08 -18.16
C GLY A 472 -8.89 7.74 -19.50
N GLN A 473 -8.66 7.09 -20.67
CA GLN A 473 -9.43 6.12 -21.50
C GLN A 473 -8.51 5.08 -22.22
N PRO A 474 -9.03 3.95 -22.77
CA PRO A 474 -8.22 2.91 -23.41
C PRO A 474 -7.80 3.31 -24.83
N THR A 475 -6.64 3.95 -24.98
CA THR A 475 -5.93 3.84 -26.26
C THR A 475 -5.43 2.41 -26.38
N ARG A 476 -6.07 1.64 -27.27
CA ARG A 476 -5.70 0.30 -27.73
C ARG A 476 -4.34 -0.15 -27.19
N LEU A 477 -4.35 -0.92 -26.10
CA LEU A 477 -3.23 -1.80 -25.80
C LEU A 477 -2.97 -2.57 -27.10
N PRO A 478 -1.75 -2.55 -27.66
CA PRO A 478 -1.46 -3.42 -28.78
C PRO A 478 -1.75 -4.85 -28.29
N ARG A 479 -2.64 -5.57 -28.99
CA ARG A 479 -2.92 -6.99 -28.79
C ARG A 479 -1.58 -7.73 -28.89
N VAL A 480 -0.89 -7.91 -27.78
CA VAL A 480 0.39 -8.62 -27.69
C VAL A 480 0.36 -9.44 -26.40
N ILE A 481 -0.77 -10.11 -26.13
CA ILE A 481 -0.82 -11.26 -25.23
C ILE A 481 -1.95 -12.16 -25.76
N ASP A 482 -1.65 -12.95 -26.79
CA ASP A 482 -2.12 -14.34 -26.83
C ASP A 482 -0.95 -15.14 -26.23
N MET A 483 -1.15 -15.68 -25.03
CA MET A 483 -0.33 -16.76 -24.45
C MET A 483 -1.18 -18.02 -24.41
#